data_AF-A0A935CHI4-F1
#
_entry.id   AF-A0A935CHI4-F1
#
_cell.length_a   1.000
_cell.length_b   1.000
_cell.length_c   1.000
_cell.angle_alpha   90.00
_cell.angle_beta   90.00
_cell.angle_gamma   90.00
#
_symmetry.space_group_name_H-M   'P 1'
#
loop_
_entity.id
_entity.type
_entity.pdbx_description
1 polymer ?
#
loop_
_entity_poly.entity_id
_entity_poly.type
_entity_poly.pdbx_seq_one_letter_code
_entity_poly.pdbx_strand_id
1 'polypeptide(L)'
;MTIRRRTILLSTVATATAGWPQLGVAQAAGPVGDFLALSARLTGFPVSALSAGVGAMLLKSFQAQGAQPGPGQLAANTTRSPALDAEIIAAWYSGVSQTAAGPVVVTHDEALVWHSADFLHPPGQCGGAFGYWSNPPATA
;
A
#
# COMPACT_ATOMS: atom_id res chain seq x y z
N MET A 1 33.57 54.42 -45.74
CA MET A 1 32.29 54.21 -46.45
C MET A 1 32.08 52.69 -46.44
N THR A 2 31.20 52.03 -45.68
CA THR A 2 29.81 52.25 -45.25
C THR A 2 29.50 51.26 -44.10
N ILE A 3 28.66 51.64 -43.14
CA ILE A 3 28.07 50.76 -42.10
C ILE A 3 26.83 50.03 -42.66
N ARG A 4 26.56 48.78 -42.20
CA ARG A 4 25.24 48.18 -41.81
C ARG A 4 25.24 46.65 -42.06
N ARG A 5 24.49 45.77 -41.39
CA ARG A 5 23.70 45.64 -40.13
C ARG A 5 23.09 44.21 -40.22
N ARG A 6 23.06 43.45 -39.11
CA ARG A 6 22.21 42.25 -38.86
C ARG A 6 22.55 41.03 -39.75
N THR A 7 22.71 39.82 -39.22
CA THR A 7 21.57 38.98 -38.81
C THR A 7 22.03 37.86 -37.87
N ILE A 8 21.29 37.77 -36.77
CA ILE A 8 21.27 36.74 -35.73
C ILE A 8 20.70 35.45 -36.33
N LEU A 9 21.22 34.28 -35.96
CA LEU A 9 20.40 33.07 -35.75
C LEU A 9 21.11 32.14 -34.77
N LEU A 10 20.48 31.99 -33.60
CA LEU A 10 20.88 31.14 -32.50
C LEU A 10 20.72 29.66 -32.88
N SER A 11 21.74 28.88 -32.56
CA SER A 11 21.77 27.43 -32.60
C SER A 11 21.05 26.84 -31.38
N THR A 12 19.95 26.11 -31.62
CA THR A 12 19.34 25.20 -30.63
C THR A 12 19.77 23.77 -30.93
N VAL A 13 20.59 23.18 -30.08
CA VAL A 13 20.80 21.72 -30.04
C VAL A 13 19.96 21.18 -28.90
N ALA A 14 18.90 20.44 -29.26
CA ALA A 14 18.06 19.72 -28.32
C ALA A 14 18.74 18.40 -27.95
N THR A 15 19.18 18.26 -26.69
CA THR A 15 19.54 16.97 -26.11
C THR A 15 18.25 16.22 -25.74
N ALA A 16 17.91 15.19 -26.51
CA ALA A 16 16.88 14.24 -26.14
C ALA A 16 17.44 13.29 -25.07
N THR A 17 17.14 13.54 -23.79
CA THR A 17 17.18 12.48 -22.79
C THR A 17 15.87 11.69 -22.91
N ALA A 18 16.00 10.41 -23.24
CA ALA A 18 14.91 9.45 -23.19
C ALA A 18 14.44 9.31 -21.73
N GLY A 19 13.49 10.14 -21.33
CA GLY A 19 12.74 9.96 -20.09
C GLY A 19 11.75 8.82 -20.28
N TRP A 20 11.96 7.71 -19.57
CA TRP A 20 10.87 6.78 -19.31
C TRP A 20 9.73 7.56 -18.66
N PRO A 21 8.47 7.41 -19.11
CA PRO A 21 7.37 8.01 -18.41
C PRO A 21 7.29 7.34 -17.05
N GLN A 22 7.69 8.07 -16.00
CA GLN A 22 7.20 7.77 -14.67
C GLN A 22 5.69 7.99 -14.76
N LEU A 23 4.95 6.89 -14.92
CA LEU A 23 3.53 6.87 -14.63
C LEU A 23 3.41 7.14 -13.13
N GLY A 24 3.39 8.43 -12.79
CA GLY A 24 3.12 8.93 -11.45
C GLY A 24 1.68 8.62 -11.12
N VAL A 25 1.43 7.43 -10.60
CA VAL A 25 0.29 7.22 -9.72
C VAL A 25 0.47 8.18 -8.56
N ALA A 26 -0.48 9.09 -8.38
CA ALA A 26 -0.54 9.95 -7.21
C ALA A 26 -0.48 9.05 -5.96
N GLN A 27 0.67 9.00 -5.28
CA GLN A 27 0.71 8.48 -3.93
C GLN A 27 -0.29 9.31 -3.12
N ALA A 28 -1.14 8.65 -2.33
CA ALA A 28 -1.94 9.35 -1.34
C ALA A 28 -0.97 10.13 -0.43
N ALA A 29 -0.83 11.43 -0.65
CA ALA A 29 0.04 12.25 0.18
C ALA A 29 -0.59 12.32 1.59
N GLY A 30 0.20 12.00 2.62
CA GLY A 30 -0.20 12.13 4.01
C GLY A 30 -0.26 10.82 4.80
N PRO A 31 -0.78 10.88 6.04
CA PRO A 31 -0.65 9.82 7.05
C PRO A 31 -1.08 8.42 6.61
N VAL A 32 -2.18 8.34 5.86
CA VAL A 32 -2.73 7.06 5.38
C VAL A 32 -1.86 6.48 4.27
N GLY A 33 -1.36 7.30 3.34
CA GLY A 33 -0.48 6.82 2.28
C GLY A 33 0.87 6.36 2.80
N ASP A 34 1.42 7.05 3.79
CA ASP A 34 2.64 6.62 4.50
C ASP A 34 2.45 5.25 5.17
N PHE A 35 1.31 5.06 5.84
CA PHE A 35 0.95 3.78 6.45
C PHE A 35 0.75 2.66 5.42
N LEU A 36 0.11 2.95 4.28
CA LEU A 36 -0.06 1.98 3.18
C LEU A 36 1.28 1.61 2.54
N ALA A 37 2.18 2.57 2.37
CA ALA A 37 3.53 2.31 1.85
C ALA A 37 4.34 1.42 2.79
N LEU A 38 4.27 1.67 4.11
CA LEU A 38 4.84 0.78 5.11
C LEU A 38 4.22 -0.62 5.05
N SER A 39 2.89 -0.68 5.04
CA SER A 39 2.13 -1.93 5.03
C SER A 39 2.48 -2.78 3.82
N ALA A 40 2.55 -2.17 2.62
CA ALA A 40 2.96 -2.83 1.39
C ALA A 40 4.36 -3.46 1.50
N ARG A 41 5.31 -2.74 2.11
CA ARG A 41 6.66 -3.28 2.35
C ARG A 41 6.65 -4.46 3.32
N LEU A 42 5.82 -4.41 4.36
CA LEU A 42 5.75 -5.45 5.40
C LEU A 42 5.03 -6.72 4.93
N THR A 43 3.96 -6.57 4.14
CA THR A 43 3.14 -7.70 3.68
C THR A 43 3.59 -8.25 2.33
N GLY A 44 4.38 -7.50 1.56
CA GLY A 44 4.78 -7.86 0.20
C GLY A 44 3.71 -7.57 -0.86
N PHE A 45 2.55 -7.05 -0.48
CA PHE A 45 1.49 -6.65 -1.41
C PHE A 45 1.79 -5.26 -1.98
N PRO A 46 1.48 -5.00 -3.27
CA PRO A 46 1.60 -3.66 -3.81
C PRO A 46 0.59 -2.72 -3.14
N VAL A 47 0.93 -1.43 -3.02
CA VAL A 47 0.04 -0.42 -2.42
C VAL A 47 -1.34 -0.39 -3.10
N SER A 48 -1.41 -0.63 -4.41
CA SER A 48 -2.66 -0.69 -5.17
C SER A 48 -3.58 -1.86 -4.80
N ALA A 49 -3.05 -2.90 -4.15
CA ALA A 49 -3.82 -4.03 -3.64
C ALA A 49 -4.28 -3.81 -2.19
N LEU A 50 -3.84 -2.74 -1.52
CA LEU A 50 -4.23 -2.42 -0.15
C LEU A 50 -5.33 -1.36 -0.16
N SER A 51 -6.47 -1.69 0.44
CA SER A 51 -7.61 -0.78 0.57
C SER A 51 -7.28 0.43 1.42
N ALA A 52 -7.41 1.64 0.85
CA ALA A 52 -7.15 2.87 1.57
C ALA A 52 -8.11 3.11 2.74
N GLY A 53 -9.36 2.63 2.62
CA GLY A 53 -10.36 2.69 3.69
C GLY A 53 -9.96 1.82 4.88
N VAL A 54 -9.58 0.57 4.63
CA VAL A 54 -9.07 -0.34 5.67
C VAL A 54 -7.78 0.20 6.28
N GLY A 55 -6.85 0.69 5.45
CA GLY A 55 -5.61 1.29 5.92
C GLY A 55 -5.84 2.48 6.85
N ALA A 56 -6.84 3.33 6.57
CA ALA A 56 -7.20 4.45 7.44
C ALA A 56 -7.78 3.98 8.79
N MET A 57 -8.61 2.94 8.79
CA MET A 57 -9.18 2.37 10.03
C MET A 57 -8.11 1.69 10.90
N LEU A 58 -7.20 0.93 10.29
CA LEU A 58 -6.05 0.33 10.97
C LEU A 58 -5.11 1.40 11.54
N LEU A 59 -4.80 2.43 10.76
CA LEU A 59 -3.97 3.53 11.25
C LEU A 59 -4.61 4.20 12.47
N LYS A 60 -5.93 4.43 12.42
CA LYS A 60 -6.68 5.03 13.53
C LYS A 60 -6.67 4.14 14.78
N SER A 61 -6.77 2.82 14.64
CA SER A 61 -6.73 1.91 15.79
C SER A 61 -5.36 1.89 16.46
N PHE A 62 -4.27 1.83 15.69
CA PHE A 62 -2.90 1.91 16.25
C PHE A 62 -2.64 3.26 16.94
N GLN A 63 -3.12 4.36 16.38
CA GLN A 63 -3.03 5.68 17.01
C GLN A 63 -3.78 5.74 18.35
N ALA A 64 -4.97 5.12 18.43
CA ALA A 64 -5.77 5.09 19.64
C ALA A 64 -5.15 4.23 20.76
N GLN A 65 -4.26 3.30 20.43
CA GLN A 65 -3.52 2.49 21.40
C GLN A 65 -2.30 3.21 21.99
N GLY A 66 -2.00 4.43 21.54
CA GLY A 66 -0.80 5.13 21.95
C GLY A 66 0.47 4.54 21.36
N ALA A 67 0.37 3.79 20.25
CA ALA A 67 1.52 3.35 19.48
C ALA A 67 2.22 4.58 18.88
N GLN A 68 3.15 5.15 19.64
CA GLN A 68 4.23 5.98 19.12
C GLN A 68 5.21 5.01 18.43
N PRO A 69 5.56 5.21 17.16
CA PRO A 69 5.63 6.49 16.45
C PRO A 69 4.42 6.76 15.54
N GLY A 70 4.13 8.04 15.25
CA GLY A 70 3.12 8.43 14.26
C GLY A 70 3.47 7.97 12.83
N PRO A 71 2.54 8.04 11.86
CA PRO A 71 2.71 7.49 10.50
C PRO A 71 3.96 8.01 9.77
N GLY A 72 4.33 9.29 9.95
CA GLY A 72 5.57 9.85 9.41
C GLY A 72 6.85 9.30 10.06
N GLN A 73 6.81 8.87 11.32
CA GLN A 73 7.93 8.24 12.03
C GLN A 73 7.99 6.73 11.77
N LEU A 74 6.85 6.08 11.55
CA LEU A 74 6.72 4.72 11.03
C LEU A 74 7.29 4.61 9.60
N ALA A 75 7.05 5.62 8.77
CA ALA A 75 7.64 5.73 7.43
C ALA A 75 9.11 6.16 7.45
N ALA A 76 9.51 7.08 8.35
CA ALA A 76 10.88 7.62 8.43
C ALA A 76 11.92 6.70 9.09
N ASN A 77 11.53 5.54 9.63
CA ASN A 77 12.43 4.42 9.91
C ASN A 77 13.56 4.69 10.95
N THR A 78 13.31 5.44 12.04
CA THR A 78 14.34 5.70 13.07
C THR A 78 14.20 4.87 14.35
N THR A 79 13.10 4.16 14.57
CA THR A 79 12.85 3.30 15.74
C THR A 79 11.92 2.13 15.37
N ARG A 80 12.33 1.32 14.38
CA ARG A 80 11.55 0.14 13.95
C ARG A 80 11.44 -0.86 15.10
N SER A 81 10.22 -1.11 15.58
CA SER A 81 9.92 -2.16 16.56
C SER A 81 9.44 -3.40 15.81
N PRO A 82 10.19 -4.53 15.83
CA PRO A 82 9.73 -5.78 15.22
C PRO A 82 8.36 -6.24 15.74
N ALA A 83 8.02 -5.89 16.98
CA ALA A 83 6.71 -6.18 17.56
C ALA A 83 5.60 -5.38 16.84
N LEU A 84 5.82 -4.09 16.60
CA LEU A 84 4.86 -3.24 15.89
C LEU A 84 4.71 -3.66 14.42
N ASP A 85 5.81 -4.03 13.76
CA ASP A 85 5.75 -4.57 12.40
C ASP A 85 4.91 -5.86 12.35
N ALA A 86 5.11 -6.77 13.31
CA ALA A 86 4.32 -8.00 13.42
C ALA A 86 2.84 -7.71 13.71
N GLU A 87 2.52 -6.72 14.54
CA GLU A 87 1.14 -6.30 14.79
C GLU A 87 0.46 -5.72 13.54
N ILE A 88 1.17 -4.88 12.77
CA ILE A 88 0.65 -4.36 11.49
C ILE A 88 0.37 -5.50 10.52
N ILE A 89 1.32 -6.44 10.38
CA ILE A 89 1.14 -7.63 9.52
C ILE A 89 -0.06 -8.45 9.99
N ALA A 90 -0.15 -8.74 11.29
CA ALA A 90 -1.24 -9.52 11.86
C ALA A 90 -2.60 -8.83 11.63
N ALA A 91 -2.67 -7.51 11.75
CA ALA A 91 -3.90 -6.77 11.53
C ALA A 91 -4.37 -6.79 10.07
N TRP A 92 -3.45 -6.71 9.11
CA TRP A 92 -3.79 -6.87 7.68
C TRP A 92 -4.23 -8.29 7.32
N TYR A 93 -3.55 -9.31 7.83
CA TYR A 93 -3.88 -10.71 7.53
C TYR A 93 -5.18 -11.16 8.19
N SER A 94 -5.45 -10.73 9.42
CA SER A 94 -6.67 -11.11 10.14
C SER A 94 -7.86 -10.20 9.89
N GLY A 95 -7.63 -8.97 9.41
CA GLY A 95 -8.66 -7.92 9.37
C GLY A 95 -9.08 -7.44 10.77
N VAL A 96 -8.35 -7.80 11.83
CA VAL A 96 -8.65 -7.45 13.23
C VAL A 96 -7.55 -6.56 13.79
N SER A 97 -7.94 -5.47 14.44
CA SER A 97 -7.01 -4.64 15.20
C SER A 97 -7.24 -4.80 16.69
N GLN A 98 -6.16 -4.80 17.47
CA GLN A 98 -6.27 -4.60 18.91
C GLN A 98 -6.63 -3.14 19.20
N THR A 99 -7.36 -2.90 20.29
CA THR A 99 -7.64 -1.56 20.85
C THR A 99 -7.63 -1.65 22.37
N ALA A 100 -7.65 -0.50 23.07
CA ALA A 100 -7.78 -0.49 24.53
C ALA A 100 -9.10 -1.13 25.03
N ALA A 101 -10.14 -1.20 24.19
CA ALA A 101 -11.41 -1.84 24.51
C ALA A 101 -11.47 -3.33 24.11
N GLY A 102 -10.38 -3.88 23.57
CA GLY A 102 -10.31 -5.23 23.03
C GLY A 102 -10.20 -5.27 21.50
N PRO A 103 -10.19 -6.48 20.90
CA PRO A 103 -10.08 -6.64 19.47
C PRO A 103 -11.33 -6.10 18.75
N VAL A 104 -11.12 -5.41 17.63
CA VAL A 104 -12.17 -4.91 16.74
C VAL A 104 -11.97 -5.46 15.32
N VAL A 105 -13.05 -5.89 14.69
CA VAL A 105 -13.04 -6.28 13.27
C VAL A 105 -13.02 -4.99 12.44
N VAL A 106 -11.96 -4.82 11.66
CA VAL A 106 -11.79 -3.70 10.73
C VAL A 106 -12.29 -4.09 9.34
N THR A 107 -12.01 -5.32 8.93
CA THR A 107 -12.55 -5.92 7.72
C THR A 107 -12.65 -7.43 7.87
N HIS A 108 -13.59 -8.04 7.15
CA HIS A 108 -13.69 -9.49 7.03
C HIS A 108 -13.28 -9.93 5.62
N ASP A 109 -13.92 -9.34 4.61
CA ASP A 109 -13.76 -9.75 3.22
C ASP A 109 -12.43 -9.30 2.60
N GLU A 110 -11.83 -8.21 3.09
CA GLU A 110 -10.56 -7.66 2.57
C GLU A 110 -9.33 -8.11 3.38
N ALA A 111 -9.48 -9.07 4.30
CA ALA A 111 -8.36 -9.59 5.07
C ALA A 111 -7.37 -10.34 4.17
N LEU A 112 -6.06 -10.06 4.29
CA LEU A 112 -5.05 -10.61 3.37
C LEU A 112 -4.91 -12.14 3.44
N VAL A 113 -5.39 -12.79 4.51
CA VAL A 113 -5.41 -14.25 4.59
C VAL A 113 -6.17 -14.88 3.42
N TRP A 114 -7.22 -14.23 2.92
CA TRP A 114 -8.00 -14.74 1.78
C TRP A 114 -7.25 -14.67 0.45
N HIS A 115 -6.19 -13.86 0.38
CA HIS A 115 -5.31 -13.75 -0.78
C HIS A 115 -4.03 -14.58 -0.66
N SER A 116 -3.90 -15.39 0.40
CA SER A 116 -2.72 -16.23 0.59
C SER A 116 -2.74 -17.52 -0.24
N ALA A 117 -3.92 -17.91 -0.75
CA ALA A 117 -4.08 -19.01 -1.71
C ALA A 117 -5.39 -18.86 -2.50
N ASP A 118 -5.37 -19.26 -3.77
CA ASP A 118 -6.48 -19.03 -4.72
C ASP A 118 -7.79 -19.76 -4.37
N PHE A 119 -7.73 -20.80 -3.53
CA PHE A 119 -8.90 -21.57 -3.10
C PHE A 119 -9.55 -21.00 -1.82
N LEU A 120 -8.91 -20.05 -1.15
CA LEU A 120 -9.45 -19.42 0.04
C LEU A 120 -10.45 -18.33 -0.33
N HIS A 121 -11.48 -18.18 0.49
CA HIS A 121 -12.49 -17.14 0.36
C HIS A 121 -13.12 -16.89 1.74
N PRO A 122 -13.64 -15.68 1.99
CA PRO A 122 -14.26 -15.36 3.26
C PRO A 122 -15.48 -16.26 3.54
N PRO A 123 -15.63 -16.78 4.77
CA PRO A 123 -16.87 -17.42 5.19
C PRO A 123 -18.07 -16.50 4.96
N GLY A 124 -19.13 -17.04 4.35
CA GLY A 124 -20.29 -16.27 3.93
C GLY A 124 -20.29 -15.89 2.45
N GLN A 125 -19.20 -16.13 1.72
CA GLN A 125 -19.13 -15.98 0.27
C GLN A 125 -19.06 -17.34 -0.44
N CYS A 126 -19.70 -17.47 -1.59
CA CYS A 126 -19.58 -18.68 -2.41
C CYS A 126 -18.23 -18.67 -3.14
N GLY A 127 -17.36 -19.65 -2.87
CA GLY A 127 -16.07 -19.80 -3.56
C GLY A 127 -16.16 -20.28 -5.02
N GLY A 128 -17.36 -20.60 -5.52
CA GLY A 128 -17.57 -21.04 -6.89
C GLY A 128 -18.86 -21.84 -7.07
N ALA A 129 -18.93 -22.61 -8.15
CA ALA A 129 -20.03 -23.56 -8.38
C ALA A 129 -20.08 -24.63 -7.28
N PHE A 130 -21.27 -25.19 -7.02
CA PHE A 130 -21.41 -26.29 -6.06
C PHE A 130 -20.41 -27.42 -6.39
N GLY A 131 -19.66 -27.86 -5.39
CA GLY A 131 -18.64 -28.90 -5.54
C GLY A 131 -17.26 -28.39 -5.98
N TYR A 132 -17.01 -27.07 -6.11
CA TYR A 132 -15.68 -26.56 -6.53
C TYR A 132 -14.53 -27.07 -5.64
N TRP A 133 -14.79 -27.26 -4.34
CA TRP A 133 -13.84 -27.79 -3.34
C TRP A 133 -13.42 -29.24 -3.56
N SER A 134 -14.10 -29.99 -4.44
CA SER A 134 -13.74 -31.37 -4.75
C SER A 134 -12.54 -31.46 -5.71
N ASN A 135 -12.22 -30.38 -6.41
CA ASN A 135 -11.07 -30.32 -7.30
C ASN A 135 -9.80 -29.98 -6.50
N PRO A 136 -8.64 -30.53 -6.88
CA PRO A 136 -7.38 -30.06 -6.33
C PRO A 136 -7.15 -28.57 -6.68
N PRO A 137 -6.45 -27.81 -5.83
CA PRO A 137 -6.06 -26.44 -6.17
C PRO A 137 -5.31 -26.39 -7.51
N ALA A 138 -5.69 -25.43 -8.36
CA ALA A 138 -5.01 -25.20 -9.62
C ALA A 138 -3.68 -24.49 -9.36
N THR A 139 -2.65 -25.25 -8.96
CA THR A 139 -1.28 -24.79 -8.61
C THR A 139 -1.19 -23.84 -7.41
N ALA A 140 -0.03 -23.85 -6.75
CA ALA A 140 0.31 -23.07 -5.56
C ALA A 140 1.47 -22.11 -5.87
#